data_AF-A0A9W7DRR9-F1
#
_entry.id   AF-A0A9W7DRR9-F1
#
_cell.length_a   1.000
_cell.length_b   1.000
_cell.length_c   1.000
_cell.angle_alpha   90.00
_cell.angle_beta   90.00
_cell.angle_gamma   90.00
#
_symmetry.space_group_name_H-M   'P 1'
#
loop_
_entity.id
_entity.type
_entity.pdbx_description
1 polymer ?
#
loop_
_entity_poly.entity_id
_entity_poly.type
_entity_poly.pdbx_seq_one_letter_code
_entity_poly.pdbx_strand_id
1 'polypeptide(L)'
;MIFSTNSSVPSAHHVNMAVCPSSPSKIFAAYQAGKVGGEYYVMLSISGDGGETWGEGRVAARGGGSMWDPVIYCGGDGVLSLFFGLGEVGGERGGDLMVVRSEDGGLGWGEMTLVMAQGEGVLGGGLLVSVGVGRGGWGGGAEISKRRVTMA
;
A
#
# COMPACT_ATOMS: atom_id res chain seq x y z
N MET A 1 1.06 -7.01 24.44
CA MET A 1 2.04 -6.16 23.75
C MET A 1 2.52 -6.95 22.56
N ILE A 2 2.13 -6.60 21.32
CA ILE A 2 2.48 -7.38 20.13
C ILE A 2 2.86 -6.43 19.01
N PHE A 3 4.06 -5.86 19.09
CA PHE A 3 4.86 -5.46 17.94
C PHE A 3 6.32 -5.64 18.37
N SER A 4 6.94 -6.75 17.97
CA SER A 4 8.38 -6.93 18.05
C SER A 4 8.88 -6.89 16.61
N THR A 5 9.47 -5.78 16.20
CA THR A 5 10.14 -5.68 14.90
C THR A 5 11.51 -6.34 15.04
N ASN A 6 11.63 -7.61 14.64
CA ASN A 6 12.94 -8.22 14.39
C ASN A 6 13.53 -7.76 13.03
N SER A 7 12.97 -6.71 12.43
CA SER A 7 13.48 -6.15 11.18
C SER A 7 14.61 -5.16 11.45
N SER A 8 15.63 -5.17 10.60
CA SER A 8 16.75 -4.22 10.56
C SER A 8 16.36 -2.74 10.32
N VAL A 9 15.07 -2.42 10.30
CA VAL A 9 14.48 -1.10 10.06
C VAL A 9 13.90 -0.55 11.36
N PRO A 10 14.31 0.66 11.80
CA PRO A 10 14.22 1.09 13.20
C PRO A 10 12.85 1.66 13.64
N SER A 11 11.87 1.79 12.74
CA SER A 11 10.54 2.29 13.09
C SER A 11 9.47 1.83 12.11
N ALA A 12 8.21 1.84 12.57
CA ALA A 12 7.02 1.55 11.77
C ALA A 12 5.95 2.64 12.01
N HIS A 13 5.46 3.26 10.94
CA HIS A 13 4.48 4.35 10.96
C HIS A 13 3.40 4.10 9.91
N HIS A 14 2.26 4.78 10.06
CA HIS A 14 1.17 4.86 9.08
C HIS A 14 0.78 3.48 8.53
N VAL A 15 0.14 2.69 9.39
CA VAL A 15 -0.26 1.31 9.10
C VAL A 15 -1.57 1.28 8.31
N ASN A 16 -1.64 0.40 7.32
CA ASN A 16 -2.87 -0.02 6.67
C ASN A 16 -2.94 -1.54 6.62
N MET A 17 -4.15 -2.10 6.67
CA MET A 17 -4.35 -3.54 6.61
C MET A 17 -5.39 -3.94 5.58
N ALA A 18 -5.19 -5.13 5.00
CA ALA A 18 -6.16 -5.77 4.12
C ALA A 18 -6.31 -7.26 4.44
N VAL A 19 -7.48 -7.79 4.10
CA VAL A 19 -7.76 -9.23 4.06
C VAL A 19 -8.09 -9.58 2.62
N CYS A 20 -7.54 -10.69 2.13
CA CYS A 20 -7.89 -11.17 0.80
C CYS A 20 -9.27 -11.87 0.84
N PRO A 21 -10.22 -11.49 -0.02
CA PRO A 21 -11.50 -12.20 -0.11
C PRO A 21 -11.33 -13.69 -0.45
N SER A 22 -10.30 -14.04 -1.21
CA SER A 22 -9.95 -15.41 -1.58
C SER A 22 -9.23 -16.19 -0.46
N SER A 23 -8.82 -15.54 0.63
CA SER A 23 -8.10 -16.16 1.76
C SER A 23 -8.39 -15.37 3.04
N PRO A 24 -9.59 -15.50 3.64
CA PRO A 24 -10.06 -14.64 4.72
C PRO A 24 -9.30 -14.78 6.04
N SER A 25 -8.48 -15.83 6.23
CA SER A 25 -7.57 -15.95 7.38
C SER A 25 -6.23 -15.24 7.18
N LYS A 26 -5.91 -14.80 5.94
CA LYS A 26 -4.69 -14.05 5.67
C LYS A 26 -4.92 -12.57 5.89
N ILE A 27 -4.10 -11.99 6.77
CA ILE A 27 -4.08 -10.56 7.04
C ILE A 27 -2.75 -9.98 6.57
N PHE A 28 -2.84 -8.87 5.84
CA PHE A 28 -1.72 -8.12 5.31
C PHE A 28 -1.63 -6.80 6.06
N ALA A 29 -0.49 -6.51 6.69
CA ALA A 29 -0.24 -5.25 7.36
C ALA A 29 0.89 -4.51 6.63
N ALA A 30 0.54 -3.44 5.91
CA ALA A 30 1.47 -2.57 5.23
C ALA A 30 1.80 -1.36 6.10
N TYR A 31 3.06 -0.94 6.12
CA TYR A 31 3.51 0.17 6.96
C TYR A 31 4.72 0.88 6.36
N GLN A 32 4.81 2.17 6.62
CA GLN A 32 6.02 2.93 6.37
C GLN A 32 7.06 2.49 7.39
N ALA A 33 8.28 2.25 6.95
CA ALA A 33 9.41 1.98 7.82
C ALA A 33 10.44 3.11 7.80
N GLY A 34 11.18 3.22 8.91
CA GLY A 34 12.21 4.23 9.10
C GLY A 34 13.33 4.17 8.05
N LYS A 35 14.07 5.27 7.93
CA LYS A 35 15.17 5.42 6.96
C LYS A 35 16.38 4.57 7.36
N VAL A 36 16.89 3.74 6.45
CA VAL A 36 18.12 2.95 6.64
C VAL A 36 19.03 3.13 5.44
N GLY A 37 20.31 3.42 5.68
CA GLY A 37 21.29 3.58 4.59
C GLY A 37 20.97 4.70 3.59
N GLY A 38 20.10 5.65 3.94
CA GLY A 38 19.65 6.71 3.03
C GLY A 38 18.34 6.44 2.31
N GLU A 39 17.81 5.21 2.38
CA GLU A 39 16.56 4.81 1.73
C GLU A 39 15.39 4.80 2.72
N TYR A 40 14.20 5.11 2.22
CA TYR A 40 12.92 4.89 2.88
C TYR A 40 12.30 3.60 2.37
N TYR A 41 11.44 3.00 3.19
CA TYR A 41 10.88 1.69 2.92
C TYR A 41 9.36 1.70 3.16
N VAL A 42 8.65 1.01 2.27
CA VAL A 42 7.31 0.50 2.56
C VAL A 42 7.43 -1.00 2.76
N MET A 43 6.90 -1.48 3.88
CA MET A 43 7.00 -2.87 4.29
C MET A 43 5.64 -3.55 4.36
N LEU A 44 5.67 -4.89 4.34
CA LEU A 44 4.53 -5.76 4.53
C LEU A 44 4.85 -6.87 5.54
N SER A 45 4.03 -7.01 6.58
CA SER A 45 3.95 -8.21 7.41
C SER A 45 2.68 -8.98 7.09
N ILE A 46 2.76 -10.31 7.16
CA ILE A 46 1.67 -11.21 6.80
C ILE A 46 1.37 -12.13 7.97
N SER A 47 0.09 -12.24 8.33
CA SER A 47 -0.43 -13.30 9.18
C SER A 47 -1.18 -14.32 8.33
N GLY A 48 -0.99 -15.61 8.61
CA GLY A 48 -1.72 -16.71 7.97
C GLY A 48 -2.87 -17.27 8.81
N ASP A 49 -2.98 -16.85 10.06
CA ASP A 49 -3.80 -17.44 11.12
C ASP A 49 -4.75 -16.42 11.77
N GLY A 50 -5.24 -15.45 10.99
CA GLY A 50 -6.22 -14.48 11.48
C GLY A 50 -5.63 -13.42 12.43
N GLY A 51 -4.31 -13.23 12.41
CA GLY A 51 -3.60 -12.23 13.21
C GLY A 51 -3.03 -12.77 14.52
N GLU A 52 -3.10 -14.07 14.78
CA GLU A 52 -2.51 -14.69 15.97
C GLU A 52 -0.98 -14.64 15.94
N THR A 53 -0.40 -14.96 14.78
CA THR A 53 1.04 -14.84 14.53
C THR A 53 1.32 -14.02 13.28
N TRP A 54 2.49 -13.38 13.25
CA TRP A 54 2.91 -12.49 12.17
C TRP A 54 4.31 -12.89 11.70
N GLY A 55 4.47 -12.99 10.39
CA GLY A 55 5.77 -13.17 9.77
C GLY A 55 6.62 -11.90 9.83
N GLU A 56 7.93 -12.07 9.58
CA GLU A 56 8.86 -10.95 9.47
C GLU A 56 8.44 -9.98 8.36
N GLY A 57 8.73 -8.69 8.58
CA GLY A 57 8.45 -7.63 7.62
C GLY A 57 9.27 -7.79 6.35
N ARG A 58 8.61 -7.69 5.20
CA ARG A 58 9.21 -7.76 3.86
C ARG A 58 9.20 -6.40 3.20
N VAL A 59 10.22 -6.10 2.40
CA VAL A 59 10.26 -4.85 1.62
C VAL A 59 9.29 -4.96 0.45
N ALA A 60 8.33 -4.05 0.38
CA ALA A 60 7.42 -3.91 -0.74
C ALA A 60 7.88 -2.84 -1.73
N ALA A 61 8.42 -1.74 -1.21
CA ALA A 61 9.08 -0.70 -2.00
C ALA A 61 10.21 -0.06 -1.19
N ARG A 62 11.22 0.48 -1.89
CA ARG A 62 12.30 1.25 -1.28
C ARG A 62 12.86 2.30 -2.24
N GLY A 63 13.42 3.37 -1.72
CA GLY A 63 14.07 4.40 -2.54
C GLY A 63 14.60 5.58 -1.74
N GLY A 64 15.32 6.48 -2.41
CA GLY A 64 15.93 7.67 -1.78
C GLY A 64 14.95 8.82 -1.49
N GLY A 65 13.76 8.78 -2.08
CA GLY A 65 12.65 9.66 -1.75
C GLY A 65 11.86 9.12 -0.57
N SER A 66 11.30 10.02 0.23
CA SER A 66 10.49 9.61 1.38
C SER A 66 9.19 8.94 0.93
N MET A 67 8.79 7.88 1.62
CA MET A 67 7.61 7.07 1.26
C MET A 67 6.61 7.08 2.41
N TRP A 68 5.34 7.36 2.10
CA TRP A 68 4.32 7.64 3.11
C TRP A 68 2.99 6.98 2.82
N ASP A 69 2.19 6.85 3.88
CA ASP A 69 0.76 6.52 3.83
C ASP A 69 0.44 5.29 2.99
N PRO A 70 1.07 4.14 3.26
CA PRO A 70 0.79 2.94 2.50
C PRO A 70 -0.67 2.53 2.61
N VAL A 71 -1.26 2.15 1.50
CA VAL A 71 -2.62 1.59 1.43
C VAL A 71 -2.61 0.32 0.62
N ILE A 72 -2.97 -0.77 1.26
CA ILE A 72 -2.98 -2.09 0.65
C ILE A 72 -4.40 -2.51 0.27
N TYR A 73 -4.52 -3.07 -0.92
CA TYR A 73 -5.73 -3.69 -1.43
C TYR A 73 -5.41 -5.10 -1.91
N CYS A 74 -6.27 -6.06 -1.56
CA CYS A 74 -6.23 -7.40 -2.15
C CYS A 74 -7.44 -7.60 -3.06
N GLY A 75 -7.15 -7.82 -4.35
CA GLY A 75 -8.15 -8.16 -5.35
C GLY A 75 -8.82 -9.52 -5.08
N GLY A 76 -9.98 -9.74 -5.69
CA GLY A 76 -10.66 -11.04 -5.63
C GLY A 76 -9.86 -12.17 -6.29
N ASP A 77 -8.90 -11.82 -7.15
CA ASP A 77 -7.92 -12.70 -7.78
C ASP A 77 -6.71 -13.00 -6.88
N GLY A 78 -6.62 -12.40 -5.70
CA GLY A 78 -5.49 -12.55 -4.78
C GLY A 78 -4.30 -11.63 -5.09
N VAL A 79 -4.38 -10.79 -6.13
CA VAL A 79 -3.32 -9.83 -6.45
C VAL A 79 -3.35 -8.69 -5.44
N LEU A 80 -2.19 -8.39 -4.85
CA LEU A 80 -2.04 -7.25 -3.95
C LEU A 80 -1.64 -6.01 -4.76
N SER A 81 -2.26 -4.89 -4.44
CA SER A 81 -1.86 -3.56 -4.90
C SER A 81 -1.56 -2.71 -3.67
N LEU A 82 -0.35 -2.16 -3.61
CA LEU A 82 0.09 -1.33 -2.50
C LEU A 82 0.41 0.07 -3.02
N PHE A 83 -0.43 1.02 -2.64
CA PHE A 83 -0.30 2.42 -2.96
C PHE A 83 0.48 3.14 -1.86
N PHE A 84 1.24 4.16 -2.20
CA PHE A 84 1.93 5.01 -1.25
C PHE A 84 2.30 6.33 -1.92
N GLY A 85 2.49 7.38 -1.13
CA GLY A 85 3.05 8.62 -1.64
C GLY A 85 4.58 8.53 -1.71
N LEU A 86 5.17 9.13 -2.73
CA LEU A 86 6.61 9.22 -2.94
C LEU A 86 7.03 10.68 -3.04
N GLY A 87 7.93 11.10 -2.16
CA GLY A 87 8.60 12.39 -2.20
C GLY A 87 9.85 12.38 -3.10
N GLU A 88 10.37 13.58 -3.34
CA GLU A 88 11.63 13.82 -4.04
C GLU A 88 12.82 13.18 -3.31
N VAL A 89 13.85 12.80 -4.06
CA VAL A 89 15.08 12.22 -3.50
C VAL A 89 15.73 13.20 -2.52
N GLY A 90 15.95 12.76 -1.28
CA GLY A 90 16.61 13.57 -0.25
C GLY A 90 15.74 14.70 0.33
N GLY A 91 14.46 14.77 -0.03
CA GLY A 91 13.53 15.79 0.44
C GLY A 91 12.24 15.24 1.08
N GLU A 92 11.48 16.15 1.67
CA GLU A 92 10.10 15.91 2.15
C GLU A 92 9.05 16.53 1.22
N ARG A 93 9.50 17.12 0.11
CA ARG A 93 8.64 17.69 -0.94
C ARG A 93 8.26 16.62 -1.95
N GLY A 94 7.22 16.87 -2.73
CA GLY A 94 6.61 15.87 -3.60
C GLY A 94 5.53 15.07 -2.88
N GLY A 95 5.00 14.06 -3.57
CA GLY A 95 3.75 13.40 -3.20
C GLY A 95 3.15 12.65 -4.37
N ASP A 96 4.01 12.10 -5.23
CA ASP A 96 3.57 11.25 -6.34
C ASP A 96 2.86 10.03 -5.76
N LEU A 97 1.69 9.71 -6.29
CA LEU A 97 1.00 8.50 -5.94
C LEU A 97 1.61 7.36 -6.74
N MET A 98 2.25 6.44 -6.04
CA MET A 98 2.87 5.24 -6.62
C MET A 98 2.04 4.01 -6.28
N VAL A 99 2.19 2.96 -7.09
CA VAL A 99 1.69 1.62 -6.79
C VAL A 99 2.75 0.57 -7.11
N VAL A 100 2.88 -0.43 -6.24
CA VAL A 100 3.55 -1.70 -6.54
C VAL A 100 2.53 -2.84 -6.45
N ARG A 101 2.73 -3.88 -7.26
CA ARG A 101 1.83 -5.04 -7.31
C ARG A 101 2.56 -6.32 -6.97
N SER A 102 1.87 -7.23 -6.29
CA SER A 102 2.35 -8.58 -6.00
C SER A 102 1.33 -9.59 -6.49
N GLU A 103 1.78 -10.53 -7.32
CA GLU A 103 0.98 -11.63 -7.86
C GLU A 103 1.14 -12.92 -7.03
N ASP A 104 2.04 -12.92 -6.05
CA ASP A 104 2.43 -14.09 -5.25
C ASP A 104 2.07 -13.94 -3.76
N GLY A 105 1.09 -13.08 -3.46
CA GLY A 105 0.58 -12.89 -2.10
C GLY A 105 1.56 -12.17 -1.17
N GLY A 106 2.33 -11.23 -1.71
CA GLY A 106 3.21 -10.35 -0.95
C GLY A 106 4.61 -10.91 -0.71
N LEU A 107 5.00 -11.98 -1.42
CA LEU A 107 6.34 -12.55 -1.33
C LEU A 107 7.34 -11.77 -2.18
N GLY A 108 6.90 -11.28 -3.34
CA GLY A 108 7.65 -10.43 -4.26
C GLY A 108 6.76 -9.31 -4.82
N TRP A 109 7.40 -8.24 -5.29
CA TRP A 109 6.75 -7.04 -5.79
C TRP A 109 7.34 -6.63 -7.13
N GLY A 110 6.49 -6.19 -8.05
CA GLY A 110 6.90 -5.61 -9.32
C GLY A 110 7.44 -4.18 -9.16
N GLU A 111 7.84 -3.60 -10.29
CA GLU A 111 8.34 -2.23 -10.36
C GLU A 111 7.30 -1.19 -9.91
N MET A 112 7.80 -0.08 -9.33
CA MET A 112 6.96 1.06 -8.97
C MET A 112 6.34 1.69 -10.21
N THR A 113 5.01 1.81 -10.21
CA THR A 113 4.25 2.45 -11.28
C THR A 113 3.67 3.77 -10.77
N LEU A 114 3.87 4.86 -11.51
CA LEU A 114 3.26 6.15 -11.23
C LEU A 114 1.76 6.11 -11.54
N VAL A 115 0.93 6.41 -10.55
CA VAL A 115 -0.52 6.55 -10.69
C VAL A 115 -0.88 8.01 -10.97
N MET A 116 -0.26 8.94 -10.23
CA MET A 116 -0.49 10.37 -10.36
C MET A 116 0.75 11.14 -9.91
N ALA A 117 1.23 12.07 -10.73
CA ALA A 117 2.28 12.99 -10.35
C ALA A 117 1.71 14.18 -9.58
N GLN A 118 2.31 14.52 -8.45
CA GLN A 118 1.98 15.77 -7.80
C GLN A 118 2.50 16.95 -8.65
N GLY A 119 1.72 18.02 -8.78
CA GLY A 119 2.19 19.24 -9.44
C GLY A 119 3.35 19.87 -8.66
N GLU A 120 4.28 20.50 -9.38
CA GLU A 120 5.48 21.09 -8.77
C GLU A 120 5.14 22.09 -7.64
N GLY A 121 5.90 22.04 -6.55
CA GLY A 121 5.82 23.01 -5.46
C GLY A 121 4.71 22.78 -4.42
N VAL A 122 3.99 21.65 -4.46
CA VAL A 122 2.96 21.30 -3.47
C VAL A 122 3.55 20.39 -2.39
N LEU A 123 3.19 20.61 -1.12
CA LEU A 123 3.54 19.70 -0.03
C LEU A 123 2.63 18.46 -0.09
N GLY A 124 3.21 17.26 -0.05
CA GLY A 124 2.48 16.00 0.06
C GLY A 124 1.73 15.92 1.39
N GLY A 125 0.42 15.77 1.33
CA GLY A 125 -0.46 15.57 2.49
C GLY A 125 -1.74 14.92 2.02
N GLY A 126 -1.69 13.62 1.75
CA GLY A 126 -2.80 12.87 1.18
C GLY A 126 -3.18 11.70 2.06
N LEU A 127 -4.32 11.81 2.74
CA LEU A 127 -4.94 10.64 3.36
C LEU A 127 -5.40 9.69 2.23
N LEU A 128 -4.71 8.59 2.06
CA LEU A 128 -5.20 7.48 1.24
C LEU A 128 -6.16 6.64 2.10
N VAL A 129 -7.36 6.39 1.59
CA VAL A 129 -8.39 5.59 2.27
C VAL A 129 -8.64 4.32 1.46
N SER A 130 -8.63 3.15 2.11
CA SER A 130 -9.12 1.91 1.51
C SER A 130 -10.60 1.70 1.81
N VAL A 131 -11.36 1.27 0.79
CA VAL A 131 -12.72 0.73 0.96
C VAL A 131 -12.67 -0.74 0.53
N GLY A 132 -12.84 -1.65 1.50
CA GLY A 132 -12.98 -3.08 1.21
C GLY A 132 -14.41 -3.39 0.80
N VAL A 133 -14.65 -3.78 -0.45
CA VAL A 133 -15.95 -4.32 -0.88
C VAL A 133 -15.96 -5.82 -0.57
N GLY A 134 -16.44 -6.18 0.63
CA GLY A 134 -16.86 -7.56 0.90
C GLY A 134 -18.10 -7.87 0.06
N ARG A 135 -18.17 -9.06 -0.56
CA ARG A 135 -19.39 -9.54 -1.23
C ARG A 135 -20.52 -9.72 -0.21
N GLY A 136 -21.21 -8.64 0.14
CA GLY A 136 -22.56 -8.66 0.67
C GLY A 136 -23.51 -8.63 -0.52
N GLY A 137 -24.18 -9.75 -0.79
CA GLY A 137 -25.24 -9.78 -1.80
C GLY A 137 -26.31 -8.74 -1.47
N TRP A 138 -26.44 -7.73 -2.31
CA TRP A 138 -27.61 -6.87 -2.37
C TRP A 138 -28.02 -6.73 -3.83
N GLY A 139 -29.16 -7.34 -4.16
CA GLY A 139 -29.89 -7.02 -5.38
C GLY A 139 -30.37 -5.57 -5.31
N GLY A 140 -30.17 -4.83 -6.40
CA GLY A 140 -30.61 -3.44 -6.53
C GLY A 140 -29.65 -2.68 -7.44
N GLY A 141 -30.08 -2.47 -8.68
CA GLY A 141 -29.27 -1.88 -9.74
C GLY A 141 -28.83 -0.44 -9.45
N ALA A 142 -27.58 -0.15 -9.80
CA ALA A 142 -27.12 1.20 -10.12
C ALA A 142 -26.20 1.10 -11.34
N GLU A 143 -26.67 1.65 -12.45
CA GLU A 143 -25.94 1.73 -13.71
C GLU A 143 -25.00 2.94 -13.65
N ILE A 144 -23.68 2.70 -13.71
CA ILE A 144 -22.68 3.78 -13.79
C ILE A 144 -22.41 4.06 -15.27
N SER A 145 -22.98 5.15 -15.79
CA SER A 145 -22.70 5.59 -17.17
C SER A 145 -21.30 6.20 -17.25
N LYS A 146 -20.43 5.64 -18.11
CA LYS A 146 -19.15 6.26 -18.48
C LYS A 146 -19.43 7.40 -19.47
N ARG A 147 -19.22 8.66 -19.09
CA ARG A 147 -19.14 9.77 -20.05
C ARG A 147 -17.70 9.96 -20.50
N ARG A 148 -17.49 9.88 -21.83
CA ARG A 148 -16.25 10.23 -22.50
C ARG A 148 -16.23 11.75 -22.66
N VAL A 149 -15.25 12.43 -22.09
CA VAL A 149 -15.02 13.86 -22.38
C VAL A 149 -14.18 13.94 -23.65
N THR A 150 -14.71 14.60 -24.67
CA THR A 150 -13.95 14.98 -25.87
C THR A 150 -13.58 16.45 -25.70
N MET A 151 -12.29 16.76 -25.77
CA MET A 151 -11.82 18.15 -25.78
C MET A 151 -12.01 18.74 -27.18
N ALA A 152 -12.52 19.97 -27.23
CA ALA A 152 -12.54 20.82 -28.41
C ALA A 152 -11.29 21.70 -28.42
#